data_AF-A0A7C9AE26-F1
#
_entry.id   AF-A0A7C9AE26-F1
#
_cell.length_a   1.000
_cell.length_b   1.000
_cell.length_c   1.000
_cell.angle_alpha   90.00
_cell.angle_beta   90.00
_cell.angle_gamma   90.00
#
_symmetry.space_group_name_H-M   'P 1'
#
loop_
_entity.id
_entity.type
_entity.pdbx_description
1 polymer ?
#
loop_
_entity_poly.entity_id
_entity_poly.type
_entity_poly.pdbx_seq_one_letter_code
_entity_poly.pdbx_strand_id
1 'polypeptide(L)'
;TRPWSKHPCEEPYVYFFNNVVMNTANNVSWSEYMLHRNNHTECFWKVETPEKISSVEVYKIPNPHKWDQAPRRDCCRVLPTEKEGTMVIDVGECEEGEIIAPQIHNYN
;
A
#
# COMPACT_ATOMS: atom_id res chain seq x y z
N THR A 1 10.67 4.19 18.34
CA THR A 1 10.10 3.30 17.30
C THR A 1 8.73 2.84 17.76
N ARG A 2 7.77 2.60 16.87
CA ARG A 2 6.47 2.01 17.25
C ARG A 2 6.75 0.61 17.84
N PRO A 3 6.14 0.23 18.98
CA PRO A 3 6.32 -1.11 19.54
C PRO A 3 5.88 -2.17 18.52
N TRP A 4 6.68 -3.22 18.37
CA TRP A 4 6.32 -4.37 17.55
C TRP A 4 5.45 -5.32 18.37
N SER A 5 4.30 -5.70 17.83
CA SER A 5 3.45 -6.70 18.47
C SER A 5 4.10 -8.08 18.37
N LYS A 6 4.09 -8.82 19.47
CA LYS A 6 4.55 -10.21 19.49
C LYS A 6 3.43 -11.20 19.23
N HIS A 7 2.21 -10.71 19.02
CA HIS A 7 1.05 -11.57 18.82
C HIS A 7 1.06 -12.15 17.39
N PRO A 8 0.93 -13.49 17.21
CA PRO A 8 0.95 -14.12 15.88
C PRO A 8 -0.01 -13.51 14.87
N CYS A 9 -1.24 -13.17 15.29
CA CYS A 9 -2.24 -12.54 14.43
C CYS A 9 -1.96 -11.09 14.03
N GLU A 10 -0.98 -10.44 14.67
CA GLU A 10 -0.57 -9.08 14.35
C GLU A 10 0.76 -9.05 13.58
N GLU A 11 1.25 -10.23 13.17
CA GLU A 11 2.39 -10.34 12.28
C GLU A 11 2.04 -9.74 10.91
N PRO A 12 2.81 -8.76 10.41
CA PRO A 12 2.51 -8.14 9.13
C PRO A 12 2.97 -9.00 7.95
N TYR A 13 2.23 -8.90 6.86
CA TYR A 13 2.64 -9.41 5.57
C TYR A 13 3.57 -8.39 4.90
N VAL A 14 4.75 -8.85 4.49
CA VAL A 14 5.79 -8.00 3.91
C VAL A 14 5.85 -8.24 2.41
N TYR A 15 5.82 -7.17 1.63
CA TYR A 15 5.95 -7.22 0.18
C TYR A 15 7.27 -6.58 -0.21
N PHE A 16 8.11 -7.29 -0.96
CA PHE A 16 9.38 -6.78 -1.44
C PHE A 16 9.25 -6.26 -2.86
N PHE A 17 9.96 -5.18 -3.15
CA PHE A 17 10.10 -4.66 -4.49
C PHE A 17 10.60 -5.74 -5.44
N ASN A 18 9.90 -5.93 -6.56
CA ASN A 18 10.23 -6.90 -7.59
C ASN A 18 10.68 -6.21 -8.89
N ASN A 19 9.89 -5.24 -9.37
CA ASN A 19 10.15 -4.60 -10.66
C ASN A 19 9.63 -3.16 -10.71
N VAL A 20 10.17 -2.37 -11.63
CA VAL A 20 9.66 -1.04 -12.00
C VAL A 20 9.78 -0.83 -13.49
N VAL A 21 8.71 -0.30 -14.09
CA VAL A 21 8.67 0.12 -15.49
C VAL A 21 8.09 1.51 -15.57
N MET A 22 8.77 2.41 -16.27
CA MET A 22 8.21 3.72 -16.60
C MET A 22 7.49 3.62 -17.94
N ASN A 23 6.18 3.85 -17.93
CA ASN A 23 5.42 3.97 -19.16
C ASN A 23 5.67 5.36 -19.77
N THR A 24 6.46 5.39 -20.85
CA THR A 24 6.85 6.64 -21.52
C THR A 24 5.70 7.34 -22.24
N ALA A 25 4.60 6.64 -22.52
CA ALA A 25 3.46 7.22 -23.23
C ALA A 25 2.63 8.15 -22.34
N ASN A 26 2.50 7.83 -21.05
CA ASN A 26 1.71 8.60 -20.08
C ASN A 26 2.55 9.12 -18.90
N ASN A 27 3.87 8.93 -18.92
CA ASN A 27 4.81 9.28 -17.85
C ASN A 27 4.43 8.69 -16.48
N VAL A 28 3.74 7.55 -16.44
CA VAL A 28 3.38 6.86 -15.20
C VAL A 28 4.46 5.82 -14.88
N SER A 29 4.95 5.81 -13.65
CA SER A 29 5.76 4.71 -13.12
C SER A 29 4.83 3.62 -12.61
N TRP A 30 5.02 2.41 -13.10
CA TRP A 30 4.43 1.18 -12.56
C TRP A 30 5.51 0.43 -11.80
N SER A 31 5.22 0.02 -10.57
CA SER A 31 6.12 -0.80 -9.76
C SER A 31 5.38 -1.99 -9.17
N GLU A 32 6.05 -3.12 -9.09
CA GLU A 32 5.50 -4.37 -8.58
C GLU A 32 6.21 -4.76 -7.29
N TYR A 33 5.43 -5.16 -6.29
CA TYR A 33 5.90 -5.68 -5.02
C TYR A 33 5.30 -7.06 -4.79
N MET A 34 6.14 -8.05 -4.55
CA MET A 34 5.72 -9.43 -4.36
C MET A 34 5.69 -9.81 -2.88
N LEU A 35 4.69 -10.60 -2.50
CA LEU A 35 4.58 -11.13 -1.14
C LEU A 35 5.81 -11.97 -0.80
N HIS A 36 6.47 -11.62 0.31
CA HIS A 36 7.50 -12.45 0.91
C HIS A 36 6.83 -13.65 1.60
N ARG A 37 6.92 -14.81 0.96
CA ARG A 37 6.35 -16.04 1.50
C ARG A 37 7.20 -16.55 2.66
N ASN A 38 6.72 -16.31 3.87
CA ASN A 38 7.23 -16.91 5.09
C ASN A 38 6.19 -17.87 5.67
N ASN A 39 6.67 -18.81 6.48
CA ASN A 39 5.79 -19.65 7.28
C ASN A 39 5.21 -18.79 8.40
N HIS A 40 4.08 -18.13 8.13
CA HIS A 40 3.34 -17.38 9.14
C HIS A 40 2.85 -18.34 10.24
N THR A 41 2.90 -17.87 11.49
CA THR A 41 2.34 -18.65 12.60
C THR A 41 0.82 -18.67 12.47
N GLU A 42 0.19 -19.82 12.73
CA GLU A 42 -1.27 -19.92 12.67
C GLU A 42 -1.95 -18.89 13.58
N CYS A 43 -2.89 -18.14 13.00
CA CYS A 43 -3.73 -17.19 13.71
C CYS A 43 -5.15 -17.73 13.84
N PHE A 44 -5.67 -17.81 15.06
CA PHE A 44 -7.03 -18.30 15.35
C PHE A 44 -8.10 -17.20 15.31
N TRP A 45 -7.73 -15.94 15.10
CA TRP A 45 -8.71 -14.88 14.92
C TRP A 45 -9.39 -15.01 13.57
N LYS A 46 -10.70 -14.75 13.52
CA LYS A 46 -11.48 -14.75 12.28
C LYS A 46 -11.25 -13.45 11.51
N VAL A 47 -10.01 -13.22 11.07
CA VAL A 47 -9.62 -12.09 10.22
C VAL A 47 -9.41 -12.58 8.80
N GLU A 48 -9.78 -11.75 7.82
CA GLU A 48 -9.45 -12.06 6.43
C GLU A 48 -7.94 -12.02 6.24
N THR A 49 -7.39 -13.10 5.69
CA THR A 49 -5.95 -13.18 5.43
C THR A 49 -5.60 -12.49 4.11
N PRO A 50 -4.62 -11.56 4.12
CA PRO A 50 -4.09 -10.97 2.89
C PRO A 50 -3.16 -11.94 2.14
N GLU A 51 -2.97 -13.19 2.59
CA GLU A 51 -2.21 -14.23 1.84
C GLU A 51 -2.72 -14.45 0.41
N LYS A 52 -4.00 -14.15 0.17
CA LYS A 52 -4.61 -14.20 -1.17
C LYS A 52 -3.97 -13.18 -2.12
N ILE A 53 -3.38 -12.10 -1.61
CA ILE A 53 -2.71 -11.06 -2.38
C ILE A 53 -1.23 -11.45 -2.50
N SER A 54 -0.84 -11.89 -3.69
CA SER A 54 0.52 -12.28 -3.99
C SER A 54 1.37 -11.15 -4.57
N SER A 55 0.73 -10.15 -5.18
CA SER A 55 1.37 -9.01 -5.82
C SER A 55 0.62 -7.72 -5.52
N VAL A 56 1.38 -6.63 -5.33
CA VAL A 56 0.88 -5.27 -5.23
C VAL A 56 1.48 -4.46 -6.37
N GLU A 57 0.64 -3.99 -7.26
CA GLU A 57 1.01 -3.09 -8.35
C GLU A 57 0.74 -1.64 -7.92
N VAL A 58 1.77 -0.80 -7.97
CA VAL A 58 1.69 0.62 -7.60
C VAL A 58 1.94 1.48 -8.82
N TYR A 59 0.96 2.32 -9.15
CA TYR A 59 1.03 3.32 -10.21
C TYR A 59 1.27 4.70 -9.59
N LYS A 60 2.21 5.46 -10.14
CA LYS A 60 2.55 6.80 -9.66
C LYS A 60 2.94 7.73 -10.80
N ILE A 61 2.35 8.92 -10.84
CA ILE A 61 2.79 10.01 -11.71
C ILE A 61 3.94 10.76 -11.00
N PRO A 62 5.12 10.90 -11.62
CA PRO A 62 6.21 11.70 -11.07
C PRO A 62 5.81 13.18 -10.97
N ASN A 63 6.00 13.77 -9.78
CA ASN A 63 5.90 15.21 -9.57
C ASN A 63 7.29 15.75 -9.17
N PRO A 64 8.02 16.44 -10.07
CA PRO A 64 9.37 16.92 -9.78
C PRO A 64 9.41 18.00 -8.69
N HIS A 65 8.30 18.73 -8.50
CA HIS A 65 8.19 19.80 -7.51
C HIS A 65 7.62 19.33 -6.17
N LYS A 66 7.49 18.02 -5.95
CA LYS A 66 6.84 17.48 -4.75
C LYS A 66 7.49 17.95 -3.44
N TRP A 67 8.80 18.19 -3.46
CA TRP A 67 9.56 18.61 -2.29
C TRP A 67 9.49 20.12 -2.02
N ASP A 68 9.16 20.90 -3.06
CA ASP A 68 9.08 22.36 -3.03
C ASP A 68 7.75 22.84 -2.45
N GLN A 69 6.74 21.97 -2.40
CA GLN A 69 5.37 22.31 -2.01
C GLN A 69 4.95 21.59 -0.72
N ALA A 70 4.15 22.26 0.11
CA ALA A 70 3.48 21.67 1.26
C ALA A 70 1.99 21.46 0.94
N PRO A 71 1.38 20.33 1.36
CA PRO A 71 1.95 19.23 2.12
C PRO A 71 2.70 18.19 1.26
N ARG A 72 3.82 17.67 1.77
CA ARG A 72 4.64 16.62 1.12
C ARG A 72 4.05 15.21 1.33
N ARG A 73 2.75 15.07 1.13
CA ARG A 73 2.01 13.80 1.28
C ARG A 73 1.34 13.47 -0.05
N ASP A 74 1.39 12.20 -0.42
CA ASP A 74 0.56 11.64 -1.47
C ASP A 74 -0.48 10.74 -0.80
N CYS A 75 -1.62 10.57 -1.45
CA CYS A 75 -2.68 9.66 -1.03
C CYS A 75 -2.65 8.40 -1.89
N CYS A 76 -3.00 7.28 -1.27
CA CYS A 76 -3.05 5.97 -1.89
C CYS A 76 -4.50 5.56 -2.12
N ARG A 77 -4.84 5.13 -3.33
CA ARG A 77 -6.18 4.68 -3.70
C ARG A 77 -6.11 3.25 -4.18
N VAL A 78 -6.94 2.38 -3.59
CA VAL A 78 -7.06 1.01 -4.06
C VAL A 78 -7.98 1.01 -5.28
N LEU A 79 -7.46 0.57 -6.42
CA LEU A 79 -8.20 0.46 -7.67
C LEU A 79 -8.82 -0.94 -7.81
N PRO A 80 -10.00 -1.05 -8.45
CA PRO A 80 -10.55 -2.35 -8.80
C PRO A 80 -9.63 -3.06 -9.81
N THR A 81 -9.55 -4.38 -9.69
CA THR A 81 -8.75 -5.22 -10.59
C THR A 81 -9.40 -6.59 -10.77
N GLU A 82 -9.32 -7.11 -11.98
CA GLU A 82 -9.77 -8.47 -12.32
C GLU A 82 -8.64 -9.51 -12.17
N LYS A 83 -7.40 -9.06 -11.93
CA LYS A 83 -6.25 -9.95 -11.74
C LYS A 83 -6.33 -10.60 -10.37
N GLU A 84 -6.58 -11.90 -10.34
CA GLU A 84 -6.64 -12.68 -9.11
C GLU A 84 -5.33 -12.53 -8.31
N GLY A 85 -5.47 -12.34 -7.00
CA GLY A 85 -4.36 -12.20 -6.07
C GLY A 85 -3.44 -11.00 -6.34
N THR A 86 -3.92 -9.98 -7.05
CA THR A 86 -3.23 -8.72 -7.28
C THR A 86 -4.01 -7.58 -6.63
N MET A 87 -3.32 -6.71 -5.89
CA MET A 87 -3.88 -5.44 -5.45
C MET A 87 -3.29 -4.32 -6.29
N VAL A 88 -4.12 -3.40 -6.78
CA VAL A 88 -3.67 -2.25 -7.55
C VAL A 88 -3.84 -0.98 -6.73
N ILE A 89 -2.79 -0.18 -6.63
CA ILE A 89 -2.76 1.07 -5.88
C ILE A 89 -2.34 2.21 -6.81
N ASP A 90 -3.14 3.26 -6.86
CA ASP A 90 -2.76 4.56 -7.42
C ASP A 90 -2.21 5.48 -6.33
N VAL A 91 -1.13 6.20 -6.63
CA VAL A 91 -0.49 7.16 -5.73
C VAL A 91 -0.40 8.51 -6.42
N GLY A 92 -1.08 9.50 -5.84
CA GLY A 92 -1.13 10.86 -6.37
C GLY A 92 -1.35 11.92 -5.29
N GLU A 93 -1.58 13.16 -5.72
CA GLU A 93 -1.98 14.24 -4.82
C GLU A 93 -3.30 13.91 -4.15
N CYS A 94 -3.43 14.27 -2.87
CA CYS A 94 -4.64 13.99 -2.11
C CYS A 94 -5.82 14.84 -2.60
N GLU A 95 -6.95 14.18 -2.82
CA GLU A 95 -8.23 14.77 -3.19
C GLU A 95 -9.05 15.14 -1.96
N GLU A 96 -10.11 15.92 -2.17
CA GLU A 96 -11.01 16.33 -1.10
C GLU A 96 -11.66 15.10 -0.43
N GLY A 97 -11.62 15.07 0.90
CA GLY A 97 -12.18 13.97 1.70
C GLY A 97 -11.23 12.80 1.95
N GLU A 98 -10.04 12.78 1.34
CA GLU A 98 -9.04 11.75 1.65
C GLU A 98 -8.40 11.95 3.03
N ILE A 99 -8.11 10.83 3.70
CA ILE A 99 -7.56 10.82 5.06
C ILE A 99 -6.04 11.06 5.00
N ILE A 100 -5.62 12.29 5.28
CA ILE A 100 -4.21 12.70 5.28
C ILE A 100 -3.51 12.56 6.64
N ALA A 101 -4.28 12.27 7.70
CA ALA A 101 -3.80 12.05 9.06
C ALA A 101 -4.75 11.10 9.81
N PRO A 102 -4.26 10.34 10.82
CA PRO A 102 -5.11 9.49 11.64
C PRO A 102 -6.25 10.30 12.27
N GLN A 103 -7.49 9.85 12.07
CA GLN A 103 -8.65 10.43 12.74
C GLN A 103 -8.66 9.93 14.19
N ILE A 104 -8.32 10.79 15.15
CA ILE A 104 -8.43 10.46 16.57
C ILE A 104 -9.92 10.57 16.93
N HIS A 105 -10.64 9.45 16.83
CA HIS A 105 -11.99 9.38 17.36
C HIS A 105 -11.91 9.23 18.88
N ASN A 106 -12.11 10.34 19.59
CA ASN A 106 -12.38 10.30 21.03
C ASN A 106 -13.79 9.74 21.22
N TYR A 107 -13.89 8.44 21.46
CA TYR A 107 -15.11 7.85 21.97
C TYR A 107 -15.25 8.25 23.44
N ASN A 108 -16.26 9.10 23.73
CA ASN A 108 -16.72 9.40 25.08
C ASN A 108 -17.54 8.23 25.63
#